data_AF-A0A945BHX4-F1
#
_entry.id   AF-A0A945BHX4-F1
#
_cell.length_a   1.000
_cell.length_b   1.000
_cell.length_c   1.000
_cell.angle_alpha   90.00
_cell.angle_beta   90.00
_cell.angle_gamma   90.00
#
_symmetry.space_group_name_H-M   'P 1'
#
loop_
_entity.id
_entity.type
_entity.pdbx_description
1 polymer ?
#
loop_
_entity_poly.entity_id
_entity_poly.type
_entity_poly.pdbx_seq_one_letter_code
_entity_poly.pdbx_strand_id
1 'polypeptide(L)'
;MAALFITTATGANAAEKPSWIWGAGAAKGNETVYFRKVIKLNKPTQSAKLTLSCDNGFEAFVNGKKVLAGSDWNNARTADVKKHLNVGRNVIAIRGWNEGSVAGLVGQLDIAASTSRHKIVNTDDSWRSNRSKVAGWETPSFDDDDWSNSREVGELGVSPWGNVFAKASKGSGGTPGALTPEQLSLANGFKAELLHVVPKGEQGSWVALTEDHKGRLIASDQYGHLYRITPPKIGDDASKIYIEKIDVPIGHAQGLLWAFNSLYVVVNGGGIAGHGSGLYRVTDTNGDDKLDKVETLKKINGGGEHGPHDVMLTPDKKNLFVIAG
;
A
#
# COMPACT_ATOMS: atom_id res chain seq x y z
N MET A 1 56.91 11.15 -35.41
CA MET A 1 56.08 9.93 -35.28
C MET A 1 55.20 10.11 -34.05
N ALA A 2 53.88 10.19 -34.21
CA ALA A 2 52.94 10.24 -33.10
C ALA A 2 52.30 8.86 -32.96
N ALA A 3 52.38 8.27 -31.77
CA ALA A 3 51.73 6.99 -31.47
C ALA A 3 50.40 7.26 -30.75
N LEU A 4 49.33 6.67 -31.28
CA LEU A 4 48.00 6.61 -30.67
C LEU A 4 47.88 5.24 -29.99
N PHE A 5 47.67 5.21 -28.68
CA PHE A 5 47.38 3.98 -27.95
C PHE A 5 45.89 3.88 -27.68
N ILE A 6 45.26 2.79 -28.13
CA ILE A 6 43.91 2.38 -27.76
C ILE A 6 44.07 1.20 -26.80
N THR A 7 43.74 1.41 -25.53
CA THR A 7 43.58 0.33 -24.55
C THR A 7 42.11 -0.06 -24.48
N THR A 8 41.75 -1.20 -25.07
CA THR A 8 40.45 -1.82 -24.80
C THR A 8 40.54 -2.61 -23.50
N ALA A 9 40.00 -2.05 -22.42
CA ALA A 9 39.71 -2.83 -21.22
C ALA A 9 38.48 -3.71 -21.51
N THR A 10 38.69 -4.98 -21.86
CA THR A 10 37.63 -5.99 -21.79
C THR A 10 37.52 -6.48 -20.34
N GLY A 11 37.02 -5.61 -19.47
CA GLY A 11 36.46 -6.06 -18.20
C GLY A 11 35.10 -6.65 -18.50
N ALA A 12 34.94 -7.96 -18.33
CA ALA A 12 33.61 -8.52 -18.16
C ALA A 12 33.05 -7.93 -16.86
N ASN A 13 32.27 -6.86 -16.95
CA ASN A 13 31.52 -6.35 -15.82
C ASN A 13 30.63 -7.50 -15.34
N ALA A 14 30.87 -7.97 -14.11
CA ALA A 14 29.89 -8.78 -13.42
C ALA A 14 28.56 -8.03 -13.50
N ALA A 15 27.46 -8.71 -13.87
CA ALA A 15 26.16 -8.07 -13.91
C ALA A 15 25.88 -7.48 -12.51
N GLU A 16 25.81 -6.15 -12.42
CA GLU A 16 25.52 -5.47 -11.17
C GLU A 16 24.22 -6.04 -10.59
N LYS A 17 24.26 -6.45 -9.33
CA LYS A 17 23.09 -6.93 -8.60
C LYS A 17 22.38 -5.73 -7.97
N PRO A 18 21.07 -5.81 -7.74
CA PRO A 18 20.38 -4.77 -7.00
C PRO A 18 20.75 -4.80 -5.52
N SER A 19 20.85 -3.61 -4.94
CA SER A 19 21.00 -3.38 -3.51
C SER A 19 19.62 -3.21 -2.88
N TRP A 20 19.46 -3.71 -1.66
CA TRP A 20 18.38 -3.25 -0.78
C TRP A 20 18.64 -1.79 -0.43
N ILE A 21 17.64 -0.95 -0.66
CA ILE A 21 17.67 0.48 -0.37
C ILE A 21 16.56 0.87 0.57
N TRP A 22 16.74 1.94 1.32
CA TRP A 22 15.66 2.57 2.08
C TRP A 22 15.77 4.10 2.05
N GLY A 23 14.80 4.78 2.67
CA GLY A 23 14.82 6.23 2.79
C GLY A 23 16.04 6.72 3.56
N ALA A 24 16.45 7.97 3.32
CA ALA A 24 17.52 8.60 4.07
C ALA A 24 17.30 8.50 5.61
N GLY A 25 18.38 8.24 6.35
CA GLY A 25 18.34 8.01 7.81
C GLY A 25 17.86 6.61 8.21
N ALA A 26 17.75 6.36 9.52
CA ALA A 26 17.32 5.06 10.04
C ALA A 26 15.87 4.71 9.65
N ALA A 27 15.60 3.42 9.48
CA ALA A 27 14.23 2.93 9.32
C ALA A 27 13.45 3.08 10.63
N LYS A 28 12.14 3.25 10.53
CA LYS A 28 11.18 3.36 11.63
C LYS A 28 10.01 2.41 11.38
N GLY A 29 9.42 1.89 12.45
CA GLY A 29 8.18 1.12 12.33
C GLY A 29 7.00 1.99 11.90
N ASN A 30 6.06 1.37 11.18
CA ASN A 30 4.86 2.01 10.65
C ASN A 30 5.16 3.26 9.82
N GLU A 31 6.12 3.14 8.88
CA GLU A 31 6.51 4.24 8.01
C GLU A 31 6.29 3.92 6.54
N THR A 32 6.10 4.97 5.75
CA THR A 32 6.06 4.91 4.28
C THR A 32 7.19 5.75 3.70
N VAL A 33 7.85 5.23 2.67
CA VAL A 33 8.90 5.92 1.91
C VAL A 33 8.54 5.85 0.42
N TYR A 34 8.70 6.99 -0.25
CA TYR A 34 8.48 7.16 -1.67
C TYR A 34 9.83 7.18 -2.36
N PHE A 35 10.03 6.34 -3.37
CA PHE A 35 11.27 6.16 -4.11
C PHE A 35 11.08 6.52 -5.58
N ARG A 36 12.06 7.17 -6.18
CA ARG A 36 12.00 7.57 -7.59
C ARG A 36 13.32 7.30 -8.31
N LYS A 37 13.19 6.82 -9.55
CA LYS A 37 14.29 6.68 -10.49
C LYS A 37 13.87 7.17 -11.87
N VAL A 38 14.60 8.16 -12.37
CA VAL A 38 14.48 8.61 -13.75
C VAL A 38 15.34 7.73 -14.64
N ILE A 39 14.76 7.27 -15.76
CA ILE A 39 15.48 6.56 -16.81
C ILE A 39 15.20 7.22 -18.16
N LYS A 40 16.22 7.28 -19.02
CA LYS A 40 16.08 7.73 -20.41
C LYS A 40 16.22 6.56 -21.37
N LEU A 41 15.28 6.44 -22.30
CA LEU A 41 15.29 5.47 -23.39
C LEU A 41 15.49 6.20 -24.72
N ASN A 42 16.47 5.78 -25.52
CA ASN A 42 16.77 6.43 -26.80
C ASN A 42 16.01 5.80 -27.98
N LYS A 43 15.42 4.61 -27.78
CA LYS A 43 14.70 3.83 -28.79
C LYS A 43 13.58 3.04 -28.12
N PRO A 44 12.58 2.57 -28.89
CA PRO A 44 11.59 1.61 -28.39
C PRO A 44 12.26 0.34 -27.85
N THR A 45 11.69 -0.22 -26.79
CA THR A 45 12.14 -1.46 -26.16
C THR A 45 11.38 -2.67 -26.72
N GLN A 46 12.05 -3.82 -26.84
CA GLN A 46 11.44 -5.09 -27.22
C GLN A 46 10.71 -5.75 -26.05
N SER A 47 11.30 -5.69 -24.85
CA SER A 47 10.72 -6.19 -23.60
C SER A 47 11.23 -5.37 -22.42
N ALA A 48 10.40 -5.21 -21.39
CA ALA A 48 10.80 -4.61 -20.14
C ALA A 48 10.15 -5.34 -18.98
N LYS A 49 10.96 -5.91 -18.08
CA LYS A 49 10.50 -6.69 -16.93
C LYS A 49 10.96 -6.01 -15.65
N LEU A 50 9.99 -5.63 -14.82
CA LEU A 50 10.23 -5.07 -13.49
C LEU A 50 10.07 -6.17 -12.45
N THR A 51 11.07 -6.39 -11.61
CA THR A 51 11.04 -7.31 -10.46
C THR A 51 11.33 -6.53 -9.19
N LEU A 52 10.49 -6.66 -8.17
CA LEU A 52 10.56 -5.90 -6.93
C LEU A 52 10.20 -6.73 -5.71
N SER A 53 10.87 -6.45 -4.58
CA SER A 53 10.42 -6.85 -3.24
C SER A 53 10.64 -5.69 -2.27
N CYS A 54 9.81 -5.62 -1.23
CA CYS A 54 9.96 -4.62 -0.18
C CYS A 54 9.52 -5.22 1.16
N ASP A 55 10.30 -4.93 2.20
CA ASP A 55 9.98 -5.23 3.58
C ASP A 55 9.32 -3.99 4.21
N ASN A 56 8.00 -3.95 4.36
CA ASN A 56 7.02 -5.06 4.35
C ASN A 56 6.17 -5.16 3.06
N GLY A 57 6.06 -4.07 2.30
CA GLY A 57 5.36 -4.11 1.02
C GLY A 57 5.56 -2.87 0.17
N PHE A 58 5.13 -2.94 -1.08
CA PHE A 58 5.27 -1.87 -2.05
C PHE A 58 4.14 -1.79 -3.06
N GLU A 59 3.98 -0.60 -3.64
CA GLU A 59 3.29 -0.35 -4.90
C GLU A 59 4.23 0.36 -5.87
N ALA A 60 4.31 -0.13 -7.10
CA ALA A 60 5.20 0.38 -8.13
C ALA A 60 4.41 0.96 -9.31
N PHE A 61 4.93 2.07 -9.81
CA PHE A 61 4.36 2.89 -10.86
C PHE A 61 5.40 3.12 -11.95
N VAL A 62 4.94 3.11 -13.21
CA VAL A 62 5.74 3.54 -14.36
C VAL A 62 4.98 4.66 -15.03
N ASN A 63 5.59 5.85 -15.08
CA ASN A 63 4.98 7.06 -15.64
C ASN A 63 3.57 7.34 -15.08
N GLY A 64 3.41 7.21 -13.76
CA GLY A 64 2.15 7.41 -13.04
C GLY A 64 1.16 6.24 -13.08
N LYS A 65 1.36 5.23 -13.93
CA LYS A 65 0.48 4.06 -13.95
C LYS A 65 0.99 2.99 -12.99
N LYS A 66 0.15 2.53 -12.06
CA LYS A 66 0.46 1.37 -11.21
C LYS A 66 0.66 0.12 -12.08
N VAL A 67 1.78 -0.58 -11.92
CA VAL A 67 2.19 -1.72 -12.76
C VAL A 67 2.50 -2.99 -11.99
N LEU A 68 2.81 -2.87 -10.71
CA LEU A 68 3.22 -3.99 -9.86
C LEU A 68 3.03 -3.60 -8.40
N ALA A 69 2.81 -4.57 -7.54
CA ALA A 69 2.88 -4.35 -6.10
C ALA A 69 3.29 -5.67 -5.40
N GLY A 70 3.67 -5.60 -4.12
CA GLY A 70 3.88 -6.76 -3.24
C GLY A 70 3.55 -6.45 -1.77
N SER A 71 3.15 -7.45 -0.98
CA SER A 71 2.87 -7.33 0.46
C SER A 71 3.53 -8.42 1.30
N ASP A 72 4.42 -9.20 0.67
CA ASP A 72 5.21 -10.25 1.28
C ASP A 72 6.64 -10.10 0.77
N TRP A 73 7.53 -9.69 1.67
CA TRP A 73 8.92 -9.38 1.35
C TRP A 73 9.70 -10.63 0.92
N ASN A 74 9.29 -11.83 1.36
CA ASN A 74 9.98 -13.08 1.04
C ASN A 74 9.86 -13.45 -0.45
N ASN A 75 8.87 -12.90 -1.14
CA ASN A 75 8.51 -13.26 -2.50
C ASN A 75 8.50 -12.02 -3.39
N ALA A 76 9.59 -11.81 -4.12
CA ALA A 76 9.62 -10.76 -5.13
C ALA A 76 8.49 -10.95 -6.14
N ARG A 77 7.93 -9.86 -6.64
CA ARG A 77 6.90 -9.85 -7.68
C ARG A 77 7.50 -9.34 -8.97
N THR A 78 7.06 -9.86 -10.10
CA THR A 78 7.54 -9.45 -11.43
C THR A 78 6.39 -9.13 -12.39
N ALA A 79 6.55 -8.09 -13.21
CA ALA A 79 5.58 -7.72 -14.24
C ALA A 79 6.27 -7.25 -15.54
N ASP A 80 5.61 -7.48 -16.67
CA ASP A 80 5.95 -6.84 -17.94
C ASP A 80 5.45 -5.38 -17.91
N VAL A 81 6.38 -4.44 -18.04
CA VAL A 81 6.13 -3.00 -17.99
C VAL A 81 6.37 -2.30 -19.33
N LYS A 82 6.66 -3.05 -20.40
CA LYS A 82 7.00 -2.51 -21.72
C LYS A 82 5.97 -1.48 -22.20
N LYS A 83 4.67 -1.80 -22.08
CA LYS A 83 3.57 -0.97 -22.56
C LYS A 83 3.45 0.38 -21.84
N HIS A 84 4.16 0.56 -20.73
CA HIS A 84 4.15 1.79 -19.93
C HIS A 84 5.38 2.67 -20.17
N LEU A 85 6.36 2.19 -20.93
CA LEU A 85 7.59 2.91 -21.24
C LEU A 85 7.48 3.68 -22.56
N ASN A 86 8.05 4.87 -22.57
CA ASN A 86 8.11 5.78 -23.71
C ASN A 86 9.55 5.96 -24.19
N VAL A 87 9.75 6.32 -25.46
CA VAL A 87 11.03 6.89 -25.89
C VAL A 87 11.21 8.25 -25.19
N GLY A 88 12.40 8.49 -24.63
CA GLY A 88 12.71 9.67 -23.84
C GLY A 88 12.70 9.40 -22.33
N ARG A 89 12.24 10.38 -21.56
CA ARG A 89 12.20 10.34 -20.08
C ARG A 89 11.09 9.40 -19.62
N ASN A 90 11.44 8.52 -18.69
CA ASN A 90 10.50 7.69 -17.94
C ASN A 90 10.83 7.76 -16.46
N VAL A 91 9.82 7.57 -15.63
CA VAL A 91 9.96 7.50 -14.18
C VAL A 91 9.48 6.15 -13.69
N ILE A 92 10.34 5.48 -12.93
CA ILE A 92 9.98 4.36 -12.08
C ILE A 92 9.81 4.91 -10.67
N ALA A 93 8.65 4.66 -10.08
CA ALA A 93 8.29 5.22 -8.79
C ALA A 93 7.71 4.13 -7.91
N ILE A 94 8.12 4.09 -6.65
CA ILE A 94 7.75 3.02 -5.73
C ILE A 94 7.34 3.64 -4.40
N ARG A 95 6.15 3.30 -3.92
CA ARG A 95 5.72 3.56 -2.55
C ARG A 95 6.02 2.29 -1.76
N GLY A 96 7.03 2.32 -0.90
CA GLY A 96 7.36 1.23 0.01
C GLY A 96 6.88 1.55 1.43
N TRP A 97 6.39 0.58 2.17
CA TRP A 97 6.05 0.76 3.58
C TRP A 97 6.68 -0.33 4.44
N ASN A 98 6.95 0.03 5.69
CA ASN A 98 7.54 -0.83 6.69
C ASN A 98 6.63 -0.87 7.94
N GLU A 99 6.36 -2.07 8.42
CA GLU A 99 5.53 -2.36 9.60
C GLU A 99 6.40 -2.73 10.82
N GLY A 100 7.71 -3.00 10.62
CA GLY A 100 8.65 -3.47 11.64
C GLY A 100 9.86 -2.57 11.88
N SER A 101 10.93 -3.10 12.47
CA SER A 101 12.16 -2.33 12.74
C SER A 101 13.19 -2.37 11.61
N VAL A 102 13.11 -3.37 10.74
CA VAL A 102 14.00 -3.59 9.59
C VAL A 102 13.20 -3.29 8.32
N ALA A 103 13.80 -2.55 7.39
CA ALA A 103 13.14 -2.13 6.16
C ALA A 103 14.11 -2.16 4.99
N GLY A 104 13.59 -2.45 3.81
CA GLY A 104 14.35 -2.39 2.58
C GLY A 104 13.46 -2.59 1.37
N LEU A 105 13.81 -1.93 0.28
CA LEU A 105 13.27 -2.09 -1.06
C LEU A 105 14.39 -2.62 -1.96
N VAL A 106 14.14 -3.67 -2.73
CA VAL A 106 15.08 -4.18 -3.72
C VAL A 106 14.39 -4.39 -5.06
N GLY A 107 15.05 -4.02 -6.15
CA GLY A 107 14.42 -3.96 -7.46
C GLY A 107 15.36 -4.02 -8.63
N GLN A 108 14.87 -4.60 -9.73
CA GLN A 108 15.54 -4.60 -11.01
C GLN A 108 14.54 -4.40 -12.14
N LEU A 109 14.86 -3.48 -13.05
CA LEU A 109 14.20 -3.32 -14.34
C LEU A 109 15.16 -3.79 -15.43
N ASP A 110 14.81 -4.91 -16.06
CA ASP A 110 15.52 -5.48 -17.20
C ASP A 110 14.86 -5.05 -18.50
N ILE A 111 15.57 -4.28 -19.33
CA ILE A 111 15.07 -3.69 -20.57
C ILE A 111 15.89 -4.22 -21.75
N ALA A 112 15.25 -4.98 -22.64
CA ALA A 112 15.85 -5.33 -23.93
C ALA A 112 15.53 -4.22 -24.95
N ALA A 113 16.55 -3.62 -25.55
CA ALA A 113 16.35 -2.64 -26.62
C ALA A 113 16.00 -3.33 -27.96
N SER A 114 15.60 -2.55 -28.98
CA SER A 114 15.47 -3.04 -30.37
C SER A 114 16.76 -3.59 -30.99
N THR A 115 17.88 -3.44 -30.29
CA THR A 115 19.19 -4.00 -30.58
C THR A 115 19.57 -4.90 -29.40
N SER A 116 20.45 -5.89 -29.58
CA SER A 116 20.92 -6.83 -28.53
C SER A 116 21.55 -6.21 -27.27
N ARG A 117 21.58 -4.88 -27.13
CA ARG A 117 21.97 -4.18 -25.90
C ARG A 117 20.85 -4.25 -24.86
N HIS A 118 21.11 -4.98 -23.78
CA HIS A 118 20.30 -5.01 -22.57
C HIS A 118 20.66 -3.82 -21.68
N LYS A 119 19.67 -3.17 -21.08
CA LYS A 119 19.85 -2.16 -20.03
C LYS A 119 19.22 -2.68 -18.75
N ILE A 120 20.05 -2.86 -17.73
CA ILE A 120 19.60 -3.18 -16.38
C ILE A 120 19.57 -1.89 -15.56
N VAL A 121 18.49 -1.67 -14.83
CA VAL A 121 18.38 -0.59 -13.85
C VAL A 121 18.05 -1.22 -12.51
N ASN A 122 19.02 -1.19 -11.60
CA ASN A 122 18.91 -1.75 -10.27
C ASN A 122 18.48 -0.70 -9.24
N THR A 123 17.96 -1.14 -8.10
CA THR A 123 17.96 -0.34 -6.87
C THR A 123 19.39 -0.21 -6.36
N ASP A 124 19.77 1.04 -6.05
CA ASP A 124 21.08 1.48 -5.59
C ASP A 124 20.93 2.85 -4.91
N ASP A 125 22.03 3.41 -4.39
CA ASP A 125 22.04 4.71 -3.71
C ASP A 125 21.68 5.92 -4.62
N SER A 126 21.61 5.74 -5.93
CA SER A 126 21.25 6.79 -6.88
C SER A 126 19.74 6.93 -7.09
N TRP A 127 18.93 6.14 -6.39
CA TRP A 127 17.48 6.36 -6.28
C TRP A 127 17.18 7.50 -5.33
N ARG A 128 16.26 8.39 -5.72
CA ARG A 128 15.75 9.45 -4.83
C ARG A 128 14.71 8.89 -3.88
N SER A 129 14.66 9.40 -2.65
CA SER A 129 13.67 9.01 -1.64
C SER A 129 13.12 10.19 -0.85
N ASN A 130 11.86 10.09 -0.42
CA ASN A 130 11.20 11.04 0.46
C ASN A 130 10.22 10.32 1.39
N ARG A 131 10.03 10.81 2.62
CA ARG A 131 9.10 10.25 3.61
C ARG A 131 7.73 10.91 3.57
N SER A 132 7.62 12.04 2.88
CA SER A 132 6.37 12.77 2.67
C SER A 132 5.81 12.45 1.30
N LYS A 133 4.52 12.13 1.24
CA LYS A 133 3.79 12.02 -0.01
C LYS A 133 3.66 13.40 -0.62
N VAL A 134 4.07 13.56 -1.88
CA VAL A 134 3.86 14.79 -2.64
C VAL A 134 2.95 14.47 -3.82
N ALA A 135 1.91 15.26 -4.03
CA ALA A 135 0.98 15.03 -5.13
C ALA A 135 1.72 15.02 -6.47
N GLY A 136 1.44 14.02 -7.31
CA GLY A 136 2.07 13.92 -8.62
C GLY A 136 3.56 13.57 -8.59
N TRP A 137 4.12 13.11 -7.44
CA TRP A 137 5.25 12.15 -7.45
C TRP A 137 4.84 10.95 -8.33
N GLU A 138 5.47 9.80 -8.49
CA GLU A 138 5.07 8.84 -9.57
C GLU A 138 5.07 9.30 -11.07
N THR A 139 4.85 10.58 -11.42
CA THR A 139 4.69 11.08 -12.78
C THR A 139 6.01 11.60 -13.37
N PRO A 140 6.15 11.64 -14.71
CA PRO A 140 7.35 12.16 -15.37
C PRO A 140 7.59 13.66 -15.20
N SER A 141 6.54 14.45 -15.00
CA SER A 141 6.59 15.91 -14.88
C SER A 141 7.04 16.40 -13.51
N PHE A 142 7.03 15.52 -12.50
CA PHE A 142 7.49 15.87 -11.17
C PHE A 142 9.00 15.98 -11.08
N ASP A 143 9.44 17.05 -10.42
CA ASP A 143 10.82 17.36 -10.10
C ASP A 143 11.17 16.81 -8.70
N ASP A 144 12.18 15.95 -8.65
CA ASP A 144 12.67 15.30 -7.43
C ASP A 144 14.07 15.78 -7.02
N ASP A 145 14.51 16.95 -7.49
CA ASP A 145 15.83 17.50 -7.15
C ASP A 145 16.01 17.77 -5.64
N ASP A 146 14.93 18.15 -4.94
CA ASP A 146 14.92 18.36 -3.48
C ASP A 146 14.87 17.04 -2.68
N TRP A 147 14.73 15.89 -3.35
CA TRP A 147 14.70 14.60 -2.66
C TRP A 147 16.11 14.13 -2.32
N SER A 148 16.24 13.51 -1.15
CA SER A 148 17.50 12.89 -0.74
C SER A 148 17.77 11.61 -1.52
N ASN A 149 19.03 11.23 -1.64
CA ASN A 149 19.37 9.89 -2.13
C ASN A 149 18.93 8.81 -1.12
N SER A 150 18.58 7.65 -1.65
CA SER A 150 18.29 6.45 -0.86
C SER A 150 19.60 5.94 -0.25
N ARG A 151 19.49 5.29 0.90
CA ARG A 151 20.63 4.60 1.52
C ARG A 151 20.60 3.13 1.11
N GLU A 152 21.74 2.58 0.70
CA GLU A 152 21.90 1.13 0.65
C GLU A 152 21.90 0.54 2.06
N VAL A 153 21.09 -0.50 2.27
CA VAL A 153 20.93 -1.19 3.55
C VAL A 153 21.41 -2.64 3.49
N GLY A 154 21.78 -3.12 2.30
CA GLY A 154 22.40 -4.43 2.12
C GLY A 154 22.38 -4.90 0.67
N GLU A 155 23.14 -5.94 0.36
CA GLU A 155 23.15 -6.56 -0.97
C GLU A 155 22.03 -7.60 -1.11
N LEU A 156 21.55 -7.85 -2.35
CA LEU A 156 20.65 -8.98 -2.60
C LEU A 156 21.32 -10.31 -2.19
N GLY A 157 20.67 -11.04 -1.27
CA GLY A 157 21.23 -12.26 -0.68
C GLY A 157 21.57 -12.13 0.80
N VAL A 158 21.68 -10.90 1.34
CA VAL A 158 22.06 -10.67 2.74
C VAL A 158 20.93 -11.04 3.71
N SER A 159 21.29 -11.47 4.92
CA SER A 159 20.35 -11.62 6.04
C SER A 159 19.78 -10.26 6.47
N PRO A 160 18.49 -10.16 6.85
CA PRO A 160 17.52 -11.25 7.01
C PRO A 160 16.82 -11.70 5.72
N TRP A 161 17.00 -10.98 4.62
CA TRP A 161 16.11 -11.15 3.46
C TRP A 161 16.49 -12.28 2.50
N GLY A 162 17.77 -12.63 2.40
CA GLY A 162 18.26 -13.63 1.45
C GLY A 162 18.06 -13.21 -0.01
N ASN A 163 18.00 -14.20 -0.92
CA ASN A 163 17.83 -13.97 -2.36
C ASN A 163 16.34 -14.06 -2.75
N VAL A 164 15.59 -12.99 -2.51
CA VAL A 164 14.14 -12.92 -2.78
C VAL A 164 13.79 -13.02 -4.28
N PHE A 165 14.77 -12.81 -5.17
CA PHE A 165 14.58 -12.93 -6.63
C PHE A 165 14.53 -14.38 -7.10
N ALA A 166 15.16 -15.31 -6.37
CA ALA A 166 15.09 -16.74 -6.69
C ALA A 166 13.67 -17.31 -6.57
N LYS A 167 12.80 -16.63 -5.81
CA LYS A 167 11.39 -16.99 -5.60
C LYS A 167 10.43 -16.05 -6.33
N ALA A 168 10.92 -15.26 -7.29
CA ALA A 168 10.09 -14.24 -7.93
C ALA A 168 8.87 -14.86 -8.63
N SER A 169 7.68 -14.37 -8.31
CA SER A 169 6.42 -14.81 -8.90
C SER A 169 5.76 -13.69 -9.71
N LYS A 170 4.90 -14.02 -10.67
CA LYS A 170 4.18 -13.01 -11.44
C LYS A 170 3.33 -12.14 -10.50
N GLY A 171 3.54 -10.83 -10.59
CA GLY A 171 2.67 -9.82 -10.01
C GLY A 171 1.69 -9.28 -11.04
N SER A 172 0.59 -8.73 -10.56
CA SER A 172 -0.31 -7.91 -11.38
C SER A 172 -0.09 -6.44 -11.05
N GLY A 173 -0.49 -5.54 -11.95
CA GLY A 173 -0.56 -4.10 -11.68
C GLY A 173 -1.74 -3.67 -10.82
N GLY A 174 -2.52 -4.64 -10.32
CA GLY A 174 -3.41 -4.43 -9.20
C GLY A 174 -2.63 -4.42 -7.90
N THR A 175 -3.28 -3.99 -6.83
CA THR A 175 -2.72 -4.17 -5.49
C THR A 175 -2.59 -5.67 -5.19
N PRO A 176 -1.50 -6.15 -4.57
CA PRO A 176 -1.21 -7.57 -4.40
C PRO A 176 -2.21 -8.16 -3.41
N GLY A 177 -2.75 -9.32 -3.75
CA GLY A 177 -3.74 -9.99 -2.91
C GLY A 177 -5.16 -9.44 -3.05
N ALA A 178 -5.40 -8.39 -3.83
CA ALA A 178 -6.75 -7.97 -4.16
C ALA A 178 -7.31 -8.79 -5.33
N LEU A 179 -8.43 -9.46 -5.09
CA LEU A 179 -9.20 -10.12 -6.15
C LEU A 179 -9.77 -9.07 -7.10
N THR A 180 -9.66 -9.31 -8.40
CA THR A 180 -10.41 -8.54 -9.41
C THR A 180 -11.83 -9.11 -9.54
N PRO A 181 -12.82 -8.31 -9.95
CA PRO A 181 -14.20 -8.79 -10.07
C PRO A 181 -14.36 -10.04 -10.94
N GLU A 182 -13.52 -10.21 -11.95
CA GLU A 182 -13.52 -11.37 -12.86
C GLU A 182 -13.06 -12.67 -12.20
N GLN A 183 -12.41 -12.57 -11.04
CA GLN A 183 -11.97 -13.72 -10.25
C GLN A 183 -13.04 -14.19 -9.26
N LEU A 184 -14.15 -13.47 -9.12
CA LEU A 184 -15.26 -13.83 -8.24
C LEU A 184 -16.22 -14.78 -8.96
N SER A 185 -16.64 -15.84 -8.26
CA SER A 185 -17.80 -16.62 -8.68
C SER A 185 -19.05 -15.90 -8.21
N LEU A 186 -19.85 -15.40 -9.16
CA LEU A 186 -21.06 -14.64 -8.87
C LEU A 186 -22.30 -15.46 -9.24
N ALA A 187 -23.34 -15.36 -8.42
CA ALA A 187 -24.65 -15.92 -8.74
C ALA A 187 -25.25 -15.24 -9.98
N ASN A 188 -26.13 -15.94 -10.70
CA ASN A 188 -26.78 -15.40 -11.89
C ASN A 188 -27.47 -14.06 -11.60
N GLY A 189 -27.19 -13.06 -12.44
CA GLY A 189 -27.73 -11.70 -12.31
C GLY A 189 -26.93 -10.76 -11.40
N PHE A 190 -25.96 -11.25 -10.64
CA PHE A 190 -25.07 -10.41 -9.82
C PHE A 190 -23.90 -9.88 -10.64
N LYS A 191 -23.46 -8.68 -10.30
CA LYS A 191 -22.26 -8.02 -10.85
C LYS A 191 -21.39 -7.56 -9.69
N ALA A 192 -20.08 -7.60 -9.88
CA ALA A 192 -19.13 -7.06 -8.93
C ALA A 192 -18.29 -5.98 -9.61
N GLU A 193 -17.91 -4.98 -8.82
CA GLU A 193 -17.03 -3.90 -9.21
C GLU A 193 -16.02 -3.65 -8.09
N LEU A 194 -14.75 -3.47 -8.45
CA LEU A 194 -13.72 -3.14 -7.48
C LEU A 194 -13.69 -1.62 -7.30
N LEU A 195 -14.22 -1.16 -6.17
CA LEU A 195 -14.28 0.27 -5.86
C LEU A 195 -12.99 0.81 -5.23
N HIS A 196 -12.35 0.03 -4.36
CA HIS A 196 -11.14 0.45 -3.66
C HIS A 196 -10.31 -0.75 -3.27
N VAL A 197 -8.98 -0.61 -3.34
CA VAL A 197 -8.10 -1.51 -2.61
C VAL A 197 -7.45 -0.75 -1.47
N VAL A 198 -7.68 -1.22 -0.25
CA VAL A 198 -7.17 -0.62 0.97
C VAL A 198 -5.63 -0.59 0.92
N PRO A 199 -5.00 0.59 0.88
CA PRO A 199 -3.56 0.70 0.90
C PRO A 199 -3.07 0.41 2.32
N LYS A 200 -2.58 -0.82 2.58
CA LYS A 200 -2.20 -1.29 3.93
C LYS A 200 -1.31 -0.33 4.72
N GLY A 201 -0.30 0.27 4.08
CA GLY A 201 0.58 1.26 4.75
C GLY A 201 -0.04 2.66 5.00
N GLU A 202 -1.24 2.95 4.50
CA GLU A 202 -1.94 4.24 4.69
C GLU A 202 -3.24 4.07 5.48
N GLN A 203 -4.01 3.02 5.21
CA GLN A 203 -5.35 2.78 5.77
C GLN A 203 -5.44 1.46 6.57
N GLY A 204 -4.32 0.74 6.69
CA GLY A 204 -4.22 -0.51 7.44
C GLY A 204 -5.00 -1.67 6.85
N SER A 205 -5.52 -2.54 7.70
CA SER A 205 -6.29 -3.73 7.31
C SER A 205 -7.72 -3.59 7.78
N TRP A 206 -8.67 -3.39 6.85
CA TRP A 206 -10.06 -3.19 7.23
C TRP A 206 -10.71 -4.50 7.64
N VAL A 207 -11.11 -4.61 8.91
CA VAL A 207 -11.63 -5.85 9.54
C VAL A 207 -13.09 -5.76 9.96
N ALA A 208 -13.64 -4.57 10.05
CA ALA A 208 -15.04 -4.32 10.39
C ALA A 208 -15.64 -3.31 9.41
N LEU A 209 -16.92 -3.48 9.08
CA LEU A 209 -17.65 -2.61 8.17
C LEU A 209 -19.10 -2.46 8.63
N THR A 210 -19.67 -1.27 8.55
CA THR A 210 -21.10 -1.02 8.75
C THR A 210 -21.59 0.09 7.83
N GLU A 211 -22.89 0.16 7.60
CA GLU A 211 -23.51 1.28 6.88
C GLU A 211 -23.87 2.40 7.89
N ASP A 212 -23.74 3.66 7.50
CA ASP A 212 -24.25 4.79 8.28
C ASP A 212 -25.66 5.21 7.84
N HIS A 213 -26.26 6.18 8.53
CA HIS A 213 -27.62 6.65 8.23
C HIS A 213 -27.81 7.30 6.85
N LYS A 214 -26.75 7.54 6.07
CA LYS A 214 -26.81 8.15 4.74
C LYS A 214 -26.47 7.16 3.62
N GLY A 215 -26.34 5.87 3.93
CA GLY A 215 -25.94 4.87 2.95
C GLY A 215 -24.45 4.89 2.60
N ARG A 216 -23.63 5.57 3.42
CA ARG A 216 -22.16 5.47 3.34
C ARG A 216 -21.71 4.29 4.18
N LEU A 217 -20.48 3.85 3.97
CA LEU A 217 -19.88 2.79 4.79
C LEU A 217 -18.90 3.38 5.79
N ILE A 218 -18.77 2.73 6.94
CA ILE A 218 -17.72 3.00 7.92
C ILE A 218 -16.92 1.71 8.08
N ALA A 219 -15.61 1.79 7.82
CA ALA A 219 -14.67 0.70 7.98
C ALA A 219 -13.73 0.97 9.16
N SER A 220 -13.24 -0.10 9.79
CA SER A 220 -12.21 -0.03 10.82
C SER A 220 -10.93 -0.73 10.38
N ASP A 221 -9.82 -0.02 10.47
CA ASP A 221 -8.49 -0.63 10.49
C ASP A 221 -8.28 -1.45 11.78
N GLN A 222 -7.78 -2.68 11.63
CA GLN A 222 -7.49 -3.63 12.70
C GLN A 222 -6.66 -3.02 13.84
N TYR A 223 -5.68 -2.19 13.50
CA TYR A 223 -4.74 -1.58 14.45
C TYR A 223 -4.66 -0.07 14.32
N GLY A 224 -5.70 0.55 13.79
CA GLY A 224 -5.69 1.97 13.51
C GLY A 224 -7.09 2.58 13.55
N HIS A 225 -7.32 3.54 12.67
CA HIS A 225 -8.46 4.44 12.74
C HIS A 225 -9.69 3.93 11.97
N LEU A 226 -10.79 4.64 12.16
CA LEU A 226 -12.00 4.45 11.38
C LEU A 226 -11.95 5.30 10.10
N TYR A 227 -12.54 4.79 9.03
CA TYR A 227 -12.66 5.44 7.73
C TYR A 227 -14.11 5.45 7.29
N ARG A 228 -14.57 6.59 6.77
CA ARG A 228 -15.87 6.71 6.12
C ARG A 228 -15.67 6.62 4.61
N ILE A 229 -16.48 5.82 3.96
CA ILE A 229 -16.45 5.56 2.52
C ILE A 229 -17.78 6.01 1.94
N THR A 230 -17.75 6.93 0.98
CA THR A 230 -18.90 7.32 0.17
C THR A 230 -18.77 6.63 -1.19
N PRO A 231 -19.53 5.54 -1.44
CA PRO A 231 -19.49 4.88 -2.74
C PRO A 231 -20.04 5.80 -3.84
N PRO A 232 -19.56 5.64 -5.09
CA PRO A 232 -20.24 6.26 -6.23
C PRO A 232 -21.65 5.68 -6.39
N LYS A 233 -22.50 6.38 -7.15
CA LYS A 233 -23.81 5.83 -7.52
C LYS A 233 -23.62 4.58 -8.38
N ILE A 234 -24.58 3.66 -8.34
CA ILE A 234 -24.53 2.48 -9.21
C ILE A 234 -24.44 2.91 -10.67
N GLY A 235 -23.40 2.46 -11.38
CA GLY A 235 -23.13 2.79 -12.77
C GLY A 235 -22.27 4.04 -13.00
N ASP A 236 -21.93 4.78 -11.94
CA ASP A 236 -20.88 5.81 -12.01
C ASP A 236 -19.48 5.17 -12.02
N ASP A 237 -18.47 5.95 -12.42
CA ASP A 237 -17.07 5.54 -12.39
C ASP A 237 -16.57 5.28 -10.95
N ALA A 238 -15.98 4.11 -10.70
CA ALA A 238 -15.37 3.72 -9.42
C ALA A 238 -14.39 4.75 -8.84
N SER A 239 -13.68 5.51 -9.69
CA SER A 239 -12.73 6.54 -9.25
C SER A 239 -13.37 7.71 -8.52
N LYS A 240 -14.71 7.85 -8.57
CA LYS A 240 -15.47 8.84 -7.79
C LYS A 240 -15.68 8.44 -6.33
N ILE A 241 -15.22 7.25 -5.91
CA ILE A 241 -15.24 6.87 -4.50
C ILE A 241 -14.53 7.94 -3.66
N TYR A 242 -15.14 8.33 -2.54
CA TYR A 242 -14.53 9.25 -1.58
C TYR A 242 -14.34 8.55 -0.25
N ILE A 243 -13.12 8.63 0.29
CA ILE A 243 -12.74 7.98 1.55
C ILE A 243 -12.08 9.02 2.43
N GLU A 244 -12.56 9.14 3.65
CA GLU A 244 -12.00 10.06 4.65
C GLU A 244 -11.78 9.34 5.98
N LYS A 245 -10.71 9.72 6.68
CA LYS A 245 -10.50 9.29 8.07
C LYS A 245 -11.56 9.95 8.95
N ILE A 246 -12.19 9.19 9.84
CA ILE A 246 -13.06 9.76 10.87
C ILE A 246 -12.16 10.22 12.01
N ASP A 247 -12.07 11.54 12.21
CA ASP A 247 -11.13 12.16 13.16
C ASP A 247 -11.67 12.15 14.59
N VAL A 248 -11.81 10.94 15.14
CA VAL A 248 -12.18 10.69 16.54
C VAL A 248 -11.11 9.85 17.21
N PRO A 249 -10.87 10.01 18.53
CA PRO A 249 -9.79 9.32 19.23
C PRO A 249 -10.09 7.83 19.50
N ILE A 250 -10.80 7.12 18.61
CA ILE A 250 -11.14 5.70 18.73
C ILE A 250 -10.79 4.94 17.44
N GLY A 251 -10.55 3.63 17.56
CA GLY A 251 -10.12 2.75 16.48
C GLY A 251 -9.94 1.32 16.98
N HIS A 252 -9.23 0.48 16.22
CA HIS A 252 -9.06 -0.96 16.49
C HIS A 252 -10.40 -1.68 16.68
N ALA A 253 -11.43 -1.23 15.97
CA ALA A 253 -12.75 -1.80 16.10
C ALA A 253 -12.80 -3.14 15.35
N GLN A 254 -13.27 -4.17 16.03
CA GLN A 254 -13.61 -5.45 15.43
C GLN A 254 -15.09 -5.50 15.07
N GLY A 255 -15.93 -4.77 15.81
CA GLY A 255 -17.36 -4.65 15.58
C GLY A 255 -17.79 -3.21 15.36
N LEU A 256 -18.65 -2.99 14.37
CA LEU A 256 -19.21 -1.68 14.06
C LEU A 256 -20.71 -1.80 13.79
N LEU A 257 -21.49 -0.88 14.34
CA LEU A 257 -22.92 -0.79 14.05
C LEU A 257 -23.38 0.65 14.09
N TRP A 258 -24.04 1.11 13.04
CA TRP A 258 -24.86 2.32 13.14
C TRP A 258 -26.26 1.97 13.67
N ALA A 259 -26.63 2.53 14.81
CA ALA A 259 -27.95 2.37 15.41
C ALA A 259 -28.28 3.58 16.29
N PHE A 260 -29.56 3.82 16.57
CA PHE A 260 -29.98 4.84 17.54
C PHE A 260 -29.35 6.23 17.30
N ASN A 261 -29.15 6.60 16.03
CA ASN A 261 -28.45 7.81 15.60
C ASN A 261 -27.03 7.96 16.15
N SER A 262 -26.29 6.85 16.25
CA SER A 262 -24.92 6.81 16.75
C SER A 262 -24.14 5.67 16.10
N LEU A 263 -22.83 5.80 16.06
CA LEU A 263 -21.94 4.69 15.74
C LEU A 263 -21.57 3.95 17.03
N TYR A 264 -21.86 2.67 17.09
CA TYR A 264 -21.38 1.78 18.14
C TYR A 264 -20.11 1.10 17.68
N VAL A 265 -19.10 1.13 18.54
CA VAL A 265 -17.75 0.65 18.25
C VAL A 265 -17.35 -0.36 19.30
N VAL A 266 -17.07 -1.59 18.86
CA VAL A 266 -16.51 -2.64 19.71
C VAL A 266 -15.02 -2.70 19.48
N VAL A 267 -14.26 -2.23 20.48
CA VAL A 267 -12.80 -2.26 20.46
C VAL A 267 -12.34 -3.55 21.11
N ASN A 268 -11.36 -4.20 20.49
CA ASN A 268 -10.71 -5.41 21.00
C ASN A 268 -9.22 -5.13 21.24
N GLY A 269 -8.77 -5.28 22.48
CA GLY A 269 -7.35 -5.09 22.85
C GLY A 269 -6.99 -3.66 23.26
N GLY A 270 -5.84 -3.16 22.78
CA GLY A 270 -5.22 -1.93 23.30
C GLY A 270 -5.94 -0.62 22.97
N GLY A 271 -6.64 -0.56 21.83
CA GLY A 271 -7.38 0.61 21.37
C GLY A 271 -6.53 1.86 21.14
N ILE A 272 -7.20 2.98 20.86
CA ILE A 272 -6.60 4.32 20.68
C ILE A 272 -6.99 5.18 21.89
N ALA A 273 -6.13 6.14 22.26
CA ALA A 273 -6.36 7.13 23.31
C ALA A 273 -6.79 6.56 24.67
N GLY A 274 -6.30 5.35 25.02
CA GLY A 274 -6.62 4.69 26.28
C GLY A 274 -8.03 4.12 26.37
N HIS A 275 -8.79 4.09 25.27
CA HIS A 275 -10.08 3.42 25.27
C HIS A 275 -9.89 1.90 25.49
N GLY A 276 -9.07 1.19 24.73
CA GLY A 276 -8.91 -0.26 24.93
C GLY A 276 -10.22 -1.05 24.84
N SER A 277 -10.19 -2.31 25.25
CA SER A 277 -11.27 -3.28 24.98
C SER A 277 -12.62 -2.89 25.61
N GLY A 278 -13.69 -2.90 24.81
CA GLY A 278 -15.03 -2.51 25.26
C GLY A 278 -15.98 -2.05 24.16
N LEU A 279 -17.20 -1.69 24.60
CA LEU A 279 -18.24 -1.06 23.77
C LEU A 279 -18.27 0.45 24.01
N TYR A 280 -18.26 1.18 22.91
CA TYR A 280 -18.28 2.63 22.86
C TYR A 280 -19.42 3.13 21.97
N ARG A 281 -19.89 4.33 22.26
CA ARG A 281 -20.81 5.09 21.42
C ARG A 281 -20.11 6.32 20.91
N VAL A 282 -20.19 6.56 19.60
CA VAL A 282 -19.65 7.73 18.94
C VAL A 282 -20.79 8.52 18.31
N THR A 283 -20.84 9.81 18.60
CA THR A 283 -21.90 10.72 18.16
C THR A 283 -21.34 11.93 17.43
N ASP A 284 -22.13 12.47 16.53
CA ASP A 284 -22.04 13.85 16.05
C ASP A 284 -22.88 14.70 17.00
N THR A 285 -22.26 15.64 17.72
CA THR A 285 -22.96 16.44 18.73
C THR A 285 -23.51 17.76 18.21
N ASN A 286 -23.09 18.19 17.01
CA ASN A 286 -23.42 19.50 16.45
C ASN A 286 -24.21 19.43 15.13
N GLY A 287 -24.41 18.23 14.57
CA GLY A 287 -25.15 17.98 13.34
C GLY A 287 -24.38 18.33 12.06
N ASP A 288 -23.06 18.46 12.12
CA ASP A 288 -22.21 18.79 10.97
C ASP A 288 -21.78 17.57 10.13
N ASP A 289 -22.31 16.39 10.45
CA ASP A 289 -22.01 15.10 9.83
C ASP A 289 -20.61 14.55 10.14
N LYS A 290 -19.97 15.08 11.18
CA LYS A 290 -18.71 14.58 11.71
C LYS A 290 -18.93 14.03 13.11
N LEU A 291 -18.52 12.77 13.28
CA LEU A 291 -18.45 12.17 14.60
C LEU A 291 -17.38 12.91 15.41
N ASP A 292 -17.69 13.30 16.65
CA ASP A 292 -16.82 14.17 17.46
C ASP A 292 -16.69 13.73 18.93
N LYS A 293 -17.64 12.92 19.43
CA LYS A 293 -17.69 12.52 20.84
C LYS A 293 -17.66 11.01 20.97
N VAL A 294 -16.70 10.51 21.75
CA VAL A 294 -16.59 9.10 22.14
C VAL A 294 -17.03 8.93 23.58
N GLU A 295 -18.01 8.06 23.83
CA GLU A 295 -18.51 7.70 25.15
C GLU A 295 -18.27 6.21 25.41
N THR A 296 -17.70 5.89 26.56
CA THR A 296 -17.55 4.49 26.98
C THR A 296 -18.86 4.00 27.57
N LEU A 297 -19.47 2.98 26.97
CA LEU A 297 -20.68 2.37 27.51
C LEU A 297 -20.33 1.22 28.46
N LYS A 298 -19.40 0.36 28.07
CA LYS A 298 -18.99 -0.79 28.87
C LYS A 298 -17.57 -1.22 28.53
N LYS A 299 -16.70 -1.29 29.55
CA LYS A 299 -15.42 -2.01 29.41
C LYS A 299 -15.68 -3.51 29.37
N ILE A 300 -15.00 -4.19 28.46
CA ILE A 300 -15.10 -5.64 28.29
C ILE A 300 -13.68 -6.18 28.39
N ASN A 301 -13.45 -7.08 29.35
CA ASN A 301 -12.15 -7.71 29.51
C ASN A 301 -11.97 -8.75 28.40
N GLY A 302 -10.78 -8.81 27.82
CA GLY A 302 -10.45 -9.73 26.72
C GLY A 302 -9.77 -9.01 25.57
N GLY A 303 -9.06 -9.79 24.75
CA GLY A 303 -8.33 -9.28 23.59
C GLY A 303 -7.86 -10.42 22.69
N GLY A 304 -7.43 -10.07 21.47
CA GLY A 304 -7.00 -11.04 20.46
C GLY A 304 -8.18 -11.69 19.74
N GLU A 305 -7.94 -12.86 19.14
CA GLU A 305 -8.96 -13.65 18.39
C GLU A 305 -10.15 -14.10 19.23
N HIS A 306 -10.02 -14.03 20.56
CA HIS A 306 -11.03 -14.48 21.51
C HIS A 306 -11.73 -13.32 22.28
N GLY A 307 -11.61 -12.09 21.78
CA GLY A 307 -12.09 -10.89 22.44
C GLY A 307 -13.51 -10.48 22.02
N PRO A 308 -13.98 -9.28 22.41
CA PRO A 308 -15.21 -8.75 21.84
C PRO A 308 -14.99 -8.43 20.35
N HIS A 309 -15.86 -8.95 19.48
CA HIS A 309 -15.66 -8.92 18.04
C HIS A 309 -16.80 -8.29 17.25
N ASP A 310 -18.03 -8.21 17.78
CA ASP A 310 -19.13 -7.66 16.99
C ASP A 310 -20.20 -6.99 17.86
N VAL A 311 -21.02 -6.14 17.25
CA VAL A 311 -22.20 -5.52 17.84
C VAL A 311 -23.35 -5.51 16.84
N MET A 312 -24.52 -5.95 17.28
CA MET A 312 -25.72 -5.97 16.44
C MET A 312 -26.97 -5.58 17.22
N LEU A 313 -28.00 -5.16 16.50
CA LEU A 313 -29.32 -4.94 17.08
C LEU A 313 -29.94 -6.26 17.57
N THR A 314 -30.65 -6.20 18.68
CA THR A 314 -31.60 -7.25 19.04
C THR A 314 -32.72 -7.36 17.99
N PRO A 315 -33.40 -8.52 17.86
CA PRO A 315 -34.48 -8.68 16.87
C PRO A 315 -35.61 -7.65 16.97
N ASP A 316 -35.90 -7.17 18.18
CA ASP A 316 -36.89 -6.10 18.43
C ASP A 316 -36.37 -4.68 18.10
N LYS A 317 -35.09 -4.56 17.74
CA LYS A 317 -34.36 -3.33 17.43
C LYS A 317 -34.34 -2.29 18.55
N LYS A 318 -34.52 -2.72 19.81
CA LYS A 318 -34.54 -1.82 20.98
C LYS A 318 -33.24 -1.85 21.77
N ASN A 319 -32.44 -2.89 21.63
CA ASN A 319 -31.22 -3.12 22.40
C ASN A 319 -30.09 -3.60 21.48
N LEU A 320 -28.92 -3.80 22.09
CA LEU A 320 -27.72 -4.28 21.41
C LEU A 320 -27.28 -5.62 21.99
N PHE A 321 -26.86 -6.53 21.11
CA PHE A 321 -26.00 -7.65 21.46
C PHE A 321 -24.55 -7.26 21.18
N VAL A 322 -23.65 -7.53 22.12
CA VAL A 322 -22.20 -7.52 21.88
C VAL A 322 -21.74 -8.97 21.85
N ILE A 323 -21.06 -9.33 20.78
CA ILE A 323 -20.58 -10.69 20.53
C ILE A 323 -19.10 -10.72 20.92
N ALA A 324 -18.77 -11.67 21.79
CA ALA A 324 -17.42 -12.03 22.16
C ALA A 324 -17.30 -13.55 22.09
N GLY A 325 -16.15 -14.04 21.66
CA GLY A 325 -15.84 -15.47 21.52
C GLY A 325 -14.38 -15.59 21.23
#